data_AF-X1BLW9-F1
#
_entry.id   AF-X1BLW9-F1
#
_cell.length_a   1.000
_cell.length_b   1.000
_cell.length_c   1.000
_cell.angle_alpha   90.00
_cell.angle_beta   90.00
_cell.angle_gamma   90.00
#
_symmetry.space_group_name_H-M   'P 1'
#
loop_
_entity.id
_entity.type
_entity.pdbx_description
1 polymer ?
#
loop_
_entity_poly.entity_id
_entity_poly.type
_entity_poly.pdbx_seq_one_letter_code
_entity_poly.pdbx_strand_id
1 'polypeptide(L)'
;MEYDGTHYHGFQLQANSVTIQGETEKAIGKLTGERCRVMAASRTDAGVHAKGQTVSFRTGSYLPLRAFINGLNYYLPGDIAVKAAHRVEDSFDVRRNALSRD
;
A
#
# COMPACT_ATOMS: atom_id res chain seq x y z
N MET A 1 2.85 -4.16 -4.97
CA MET A 1 1.39 -4.04 -4.88
C MET A 1 0.87 -3.82 -6.28
N GLU A 2 -0.17 -4.56 -6.64
CA GLU A 2 -0.89 -4.42 -7.91
C GLU A 2 -2.21 -3.72 -7.63
N TYR A 3 -2.69 -2.89 -8.56
CA TYR A 3 -4.05 -2.37 -8.50
C TYR A 3 -4.59 -1.95 -9.85
N ASP A 4 -5.91 -2.08 -9.99
CA ASP A 4 -6.69 -1.41 -11.03
C ASP A 4 -7.16 -0.06 -10.50
N GLY A 5 -6.65 1.03 -11.09
CA GLY A 5 -6.94 2.40 -10.66
C GLY A 5 -8.29 2.95 -11.08
N THR A 6 -9.10 2.22 -11.86
CA THR A 6 -10.32 2.74 -12.51
C THR A 6 -11.29 3.40 -11.54
N HIS A 7 -11.47 2.84 -10.35
CA HIS A 7 -12.42 3.34 -9.33
C HIS A 7 -11.79 4.32 -8.32
N TYR A 8 -10.55 4.75 -8.56
CA TYR A 8 -9.75 5.49 -7.60
C TYR A 8 -9.30 6.84 -8.13
N HIS A 9 -9.33 7.85 -7.27
CA HIS A 9 -8.84 9.20 -7.55
C HIS A 9 -7.31 9.31 -7.35
N GLY A 10 -6.60 8.28 -7.83
CA GLY A 10 -5.15 8.16 -7.76
C GLY A 10 -4.66 7.53 -6.46
N PHE A 11 -3.34 7.52 -6.31
CA PHE A 11 -2.71 6.89 -5.16
C PHE A 11 -2.95 7.68 -3.87
N GLN A 12 -2.64 8.98 -3.89
CA GLN A 12 -2.48 9.81 -2.70
C GLN A 12 -3.81 10.05 -1.99
N LEU A 13 -3.83 9.89 -0.66
CA LEU A 13 -5.01 10.17 0.17
C LEU A 13 -5.54 11.61 -0.03
N GLN A 14 -6.85 11.71 -0.19
CA GLN A 14 -7.62 12.96 -0.30
C GLN A 14 -8.84 12.85 0.62
N ALA A 15 -9.34 14.00 1.13
CA ALA A 15 -10.38 14.01 2.16
C ALA A 15 -11.72 13.41 1.72
N ASN A 16 -12.09 13.57 0.44
CA ASN A 16 -13.44 13.25 -0.08
C ASN A 16 -13.40 12.28 -1.26
N SER A 17 -12.33 11.51 -1.41
CA SER A 17 -12.14 10.63 -2.56
C SER A 17 -11.63 9.26 -2.14
N VAL A 18 -12.11 8.21 -2.82
CA VAL A 18 -11.54 6.86 -2.68
C VAL A 18 -10.18 6.84 -3.38
N THR A 19 -9.15 6.38 -2.67
CA THR A 19 -7.75 6.41 -3.13
C THR A 19 -7.06 5.11 -2.73
N ILE A 20 -6.04 4.72 -3.48
CA ILE A 20 -5.29 3.48 -3.20
C ILE A 20 -4.64 3.56 -1.81
N GLN A 21 -4.07 4.70 -1.45
CA GLN A 21 -3.52 4.95 -0.11
C GLN A 21 -4.58 4.78 0.97
N GLY A 22 -5.76 5.38 0.79
CA GLY A 22 -6.83 5.31 1.78
C GLY A 22 -7.29 3.88 2.05
N GLU A 23 -7.52 3.07 1.01
CA GLU A 23 -7.91 1.67 1.18
C GLU A 23 -6.79 0.82 1.79
N THR A 24 -5.54 1.08 1.41
CA THR A 24 -4.38 0.39 1.99
C THR A 24 -4.24 0.69 3.49
N GLU A 25 -4.34 1.96 3.90
CA GLU A 25 -4.26 2.37 5.32
C GLU A 25 -5.43 1.80 6.13
N LYS A 26 -6.65 1.76 5.58
CA LYS A 26 -7.80 1.11 6.22
C LYS A 26 -7.57 -0.39 6.41
N ALA A 27 -7.06 -1.08 5.39
CA ALA A 27 -6.78 -2.52 5.45
C ALA A 27 -5.70 -2.84 6.50
N ILE A 28 -4.63 -2.03 6.56
CA ILE A 28 -3.61 -2.15 7.61
C ILE A 28 -4.24 -1.97 8.99
N GLY A 29 -5.06 -0.93 9.19
CA GLY A 29 -5.73 -0.70 10.47
C GLY A 29 -6.67 -1.83 10.89
N LYS A 30 -7.37 -2.47 9.95
CA LYS A 30 -8.19 -3.66 10.25
C LYS A 30 -7.34 -4.87 10.65
N LEU A 31 -6.17 -5.04 10.05
CA LEU A 31 -5.29 -6.17 10.32
C LEU A 31 -4.50 -6.01 11.63
N THR A 32 -3.96 -4.82 11.89
CA THR A 32 -3.04 -4.58 13.01
C THR A 32 -3.68 -3.87 14.19
N GLY A 33 -4.83 -3.21 14.00
CA GLY A 33 -5.42 -2.29 14.97
C GLY A 33 -4.71 -0.93 15.04
N GLU A 34 -3.72 -0.68 14.18
CA GLU A 34 -2.88 0.52 14.22
C GLU A 34 -3.25 1.50 13.09
N ARG A 35 -3.17 2.80 13.37
CA ARG A 35 -3.24 3.83 12.32
C ARG A 35 -1.86 4.04 11.71
N CYS A 36 -1.59 3.34 10.61
CA CYS A 36 -0.33 3.46 9.87
C CYS A 36 -0.50 4.39 8.67
N ARG A 37 0.40 5.36 8.50
CA ARG A 37 0.54 6.11 7.25
C ARG A 37 1.42 5.32 6.29
N VAL A 38 0.98 5.15 5.04
CA VAL A 38 1.78 4.50 4.00
C VAL A 38 2.49 5.52 3.12
N MET A 39 3.63 5.12 2.57
CA MET A 39 4.36 5.84 1.53
C MET A 39 4.51 4.94 0.31
N ALA A 40 4.38 5.49 -0.89
CA ALA A 40 4.64 4.76 -2.13
C ALA A 40 5.88 5.27 -2.85
N ALA A 41 6.50 4.39 -3.64
CA ALA A 41 7.65 4.69 -4.50
C ALA A 41 7.31 5.77 -5.54
N SER A 42 6.09 5.73 -6.07
CA SER A 42 5.56 6.77 -6.97
C SER A 42 4.12 7.12 -6.62
N ARG A 43 3.68 8.33 -6.96
CA ARG A 43 2.25 8.68 -6.99
C ARG A 43 1.71 8.34 -8.37
N THR A 44 0.48 7.86 -8.42
CA THR A 44 -0.27 7.67 -9.66
C THR A 44 -1.50 8.57 -9.65
N ASP A 45 -1.88 9.06 -10.82
CA ASP A 45 -3.06 9.91 -11.02
C ASP A 45 -4.34 9.06 -11.05
N ALA A 46 -5.50 9.73 -11.06
CA ALA A 46 -6.80 9.06 -11.12
C ALA A 46 -6.91 8.13 -12.33
N GLY A 47 -7.47 6.93 -12.12
CA GLY A 47 -7.63 5.91 -13.16
C GLY A 47 -6.35 5.12 -13.50
N VAL A 48 -5.16 5.54 -13.07
CA VAL A 48 -3.91 4.87 -13.43
C VAL A 48 -3.75 3.56 -12.66
N HIS A 49 -3.46 2.47 -13.38
CA HIS A 49 -3.20 1.14 -12.82
C HIS A 49 -1.72 0.98 -12.44
N ALA A 50 -1.41 -0.03 -11.61
CA ALA A 50 -0.02 -0.44 -11.37
C ALA A 50 0.12 -1.95 -11.27
N LYS A 51 1.21 -2.48 -11.83
CA LYS A 51 1.60 -3.90 -11.70
C LYS A 51 2.63 -4.16 -10.59
N GLY A 52 3.25 -3.10 -10.05
CA GLY A 52 4.44 -3.25 -9.21
C GLY A 52 4.71 -2.09 -8.27
N GLN A 53 3.68 -1.40 -7.78
CA GLN A 53 3.86 -0.30 -6.84
C GLN A 53 4.47 -0.80 -5.53
N THR A 54 5.62 -0.26 -5.15
CA THR A 54 6.21 -0.51 -3.82
C THR A 54 5.64 0.47 -2.81
N VAL A 55 5.16 -0.06 -1.68
CA VAL A 55 4.59 0.70 -0.57
C VAL A 55 5.30 0.30 0.71
N SER A 56 5.63 1.27 1.55
CA SER A 56 6.19 1.06 2.88
C SER A 56 5.33 1.73 3.95
N PHE A 57 5.36 1.17 5.16
CA PHE A 57 4.73 1.72 6.35
C PHE A 57 5.47 1.23 7.59
N ARG A 58 5.25 1.89 8.72
CA ARG A 58 5.76 1.49 10.03
C ARG A 58 4.62 0.97 10.88
N THR A 59 4.88 -0.12 11.61
CA THR A 59 3.92 -0.75 12.51
C THR A 59 4.65 -1.37 13.69
N GLY A 60 4.00 -1.40 14.86
CA GLY A 60 4.45 -2.12 16.05
C GLY A 60 4.05 -3.61 16.04
N SER A 61 3.26 -4.05 15.06
CA SER A 61 2.78 -5.41 14.95
C SER A 61 3.91 -6.41 14.68
N TYR A 62 3.85 -7.54 15.40
CA TYR A 62 4.77 -8.67 15.26
C TYR A 62 4.22 -9.78 14.38
N LEU A 63 3.18 -9.50 13.57
CA LEU A 63 2.63 -10.47 12.64
C LEU A 63 3.70 -10.95 11.64
N PRO A 64 3.70 -12.24 11.28
CA PRO A 64 4.60 -12.76 10.25
C PRO A 64 4.27 -12.13 8.89
N LEU A 65 5.27 -11.99 8.00
CA LEU A 65 5.09 -11.36 6.68
C LEU A 65 3.97 -12.01 5.84
N ARG A 66 3.80 -13.33 5.96
CA ARG A 66 2.71 -14.05 5.29
C ARG A 66 1.33 -13.64 5.80
N ALA A 67 1.19 -13.30 7.08
CA ALA A 67 -0.06 -12.77 7.63
C ALA A 67 -0.35 -11.36 7.09
N PHE A 68 0.67 -10.54 6.84
CA PHE A 68 0.48 -9.27 6.12
C PHE A 68 -0.03 -9.48 4.70
N ILE A 69 0.58 -10.38 3.93
CA ILE A 69 0.13 -10.64 2.55
C ILE A 69 -1.32 -11.14 2.54
N ASN A 70 -1.62 -12.18 3.32
CA ASN A 70 -2.96 -12.80 3.31
C ASN A 70 -4.00 -11.88 3.95
N GLY A 71 -3.67 -11.25 5.07
CA GLY A 71 -4.58 -10.38 5.82
C GLY A 71 -4.90 -9.10 5.06
N LEU A 72 -3.91 -8.46 4.44
CA LEU A 72 -4.16 -7.28 3.61
C LEU A 72 -5.02 -7.65 2.41
N ASN A 73 -4.73 -8.74 1.69
CA ASN A 73 -5.58 -9.18 0.57
C ASN A 73 -7.01 -9.59 0.99
N TYR A 74 -7.20 -9.99 2.25
CA TYR A 74 -8.54 -10.25 2.78
C TYR A 74 -9.33 -8.97 3.04
N TYR A 75 -8.68 -7.91 3.53
CA TYR A 75 -9.34 -6.65 3.88
C TYR A 75 -9.38 -5.61 2.75
N LEU A 76 -8.50 -5.73 1.76
CA LEU A 76 -8.45 -4.87 0.59
C LEU A 76 -9.62 -5.18 -0.35
N PRO A 77 -10.11 -4.17 -1.09
CA PRO A 77 -10.96 -4.41 -2.25
C PRO A 77 -10.27 -5.31 -3.29
N GLY A 78 -11.06 -6.07 -4.06
CA GLY A 78 -10.54 -7.06 -5.01
C GLY A 78 -9.72 -6.48 -6.18
N ASP A 79 -9.73 -5.17 -6.36
CA ASP A 79 -8.94 -4.43 -7.35
C ASP A 79 -7.60 -3.90 -6.79
N ILE A 80 -7.22 -4.25 -5.55
CA ILE A 80 -5.91 -3.98 -4.96
C ILE A 80 -5.32 -5.28 -4.36
N ALA A 81 -4.12 -5.66 -4.78
CA ALA A 81 -3.47 -6.89 -4.34
C ALA A 81 -2.03 -6.69 -3.82
N VAL A 82 -1.75 -7.24 -2.65
CA VAL A 82 -0.41 -7.39 -2.08
C VAL A 82 0.20 -8.70 -2.57
N LYS A 83 1.32 -8.60 -3.29
CA LYS A 83 2.01 -9.74 -3.92
C LYS A 83 3.16 -10.28 -3.08
N ALA A 84 3.82 -9.41 -2.35
CA ALA A 84 4.96 -9.72 -1.51
C ALA A 84 5.08 -8.71 -0.38
N ALA A 85 5.73 -9.10 0.71
CA ALA A 85 6.04 -8.26 1.85
C ALA A 85 7.45 -8.59 2.34
N HIS A 86 8.19 -7.56 2.74
CA HIS A 86 9.56 -7.68 3.25
C HIS A 86 9.71 -6.82 4.48
N ARG A 87 10.49 -7.30 5.45
CA ARG A 87 11.01 -6.44 6.53
C ARG A 87 12.21 -5.70 5.97
N VAL A 88 12.26 -4.40 6.19
CA VAL A 88 13.34 -3.52 5.76
C VAL A 88 13.93 -2.82 6.98
N GLU A 89 15.15 -2.29 6.83
CA GLU A 89 15.75 -1.45 7.85
C GLU A 89 14.98 -0.13 8.01
N ASP A 90 15.08 0.47 9.20
CA ASP A 90 14.46 1.75 9.50
C ASP A 90 14.97 2.91 8.61
N SER A 91 16.13 2.74 8.00
CA SER A 91 16.74 3.69 7.06
C SER A 91 16.07 3.69 5.67
N PHE A 92 15.24 2.69 5.35
CA PHE A 92 14.66 2.52 4.02
C PHE A 92 13.63 3.61 3.68
N ASP A 93 13.87 4.33 2.58
CA ASP A 93 12.94 5.29 2.01
C ASP A 93 12.45 4.79 0.64
N VAL A 94 11.19 4.35 0.61
CA VAL A 94 10.56 3.77 -0.59
C VAL A 94 10.59 4.69 -1.82
N ARG A 95 10.67 6.02 -1.63
CA ARG A 95 10.75 6.97 -2.74
C ARG A 95 12.17 7.14 -3.24
N ARG A 96 13.14 7.28 -2.32
CA ARG A 96 14.54 7.57 -2.67
C ARG A 96 15.32 6.33 -3.08
N ASN A 97 14.95 5.15 -2.57
CA ASN A 97 15.60 3.89 -2.89
C ASN A 97 14.98 3.16 -4.10
N ALA A 98 13.98 3.75 -4.76
CA ALA A 98 13.45 3.21 -6.01
C ALA A 98 14.48 3.35 -7.14
N LEU A 99 14.95 2.22 -7.68
CA LEU A 99 16.00 2.17 -8.72
C LEU A 99 15.50 2.63 -10.10
N SER A 100 14.26 2.30 -10.46
CA SER A 100 13.59 2.74 -11.69
C SER A 100 12.08 2.83 -11.46
N ARG A 101 11.39 3.49 -12.38
CA ARG A 101 9.93 3.57 -12.45
C ARG A 101 9.56 3.38 -13.91
N ASP A 102 8.85 2.30 -14.22
CA ASP A 102 8.42 1.92 -15.57
C ASP A 102 6.90 1.95 -15.69
#